data_AF-A0A835F7M0-F1
#
_entry.id   AF-A0A835F7M0-F1
#
_cell.length_a   1.000
_cell.length_b   1.000
_cell.length_c   1.000
_cell.angle_alpha   90.00
_cell.angle_beta   90.00
_cell.angle_gamma   90.00
#
_symmetry.space_group_name_H-M   'P 1'
#
loop_
_entity.id
_entity.type
_entity.pdbx_description
1 polymer ?
#
loop_
_entity_poly.entity_id
_entity_poly.type
_entity_poly.pdbx_seq_one_letter_code
_entity_poly.pdbx_strand_id
1 'polypeptide(L)'
;MVVAKNLSRYCVYLMAAAPELLLDEVAWSRKLHETVSRDIKCALEGEPADVDALAERLEEMSKHEVVKRGVRLGKQLMVLIPDEEERWDLLASFWCQILLYAAPSDNLKAHKKAIAHGTELVTLIWALLTHAGIVTRPSTSNAASLGA
;
A
#
# COMPACT_ATOMS: atom_id res chain seq x y z
N MET A 1 -4.42 5.09 15.67
CA MET A 1 -3.11 4.38 15.52
C MET A 1 -3.18 2.88 15.18
N VAL A 2 -3.88 2.03 15.95
CA VAL A 2 -3.84 0.54 15.79
C VAL A 2 -4.31 0.08 14.41
N VAL A 3 -5.42 0.65 13.92
CA VAL A 3 -6.01 0.32 12.61
C VAL A 3 -5.00 0.60 11.49
N ALA A 4 -4.45 1.81 11.42
CA ALA A 4 -3.45 2.19 10.42
C ALA A 4 -2.25 1.22 10.37
N LYS A 5 -1.72 0.83 11.54
CA LYS A 5 -0.59 -0.11 11.62
C LYS A 5 -0.95 -1.53 11.15
N ASN A 6 -2.15 -2.01 11.47
CA ASN A 6 -2.59 -3.33 11.04
C ASN A 6 -2.88 -3.38 9.54
N LEU A 7 -3.53 -2.35 9.00
CA LEU A 7 -3.81 -2.26 7.57
C LEU A 7 -2.52 -2.12 6.75
N SER A 8 -1.56 -1.30 7.19
CA SER A 8 -0.27 -1.19 6.50
C SER A 8 0.49 -2.52 6.46
N ARG A 9 0.53 -3.23 7.59
CA ARG A 9 1.12 -4.58 7.66
C ARG A 9 0.39 -5.58 6.77
N TYR A 10 -0.93 -5.52 6.71
CA TYR A 10 -1.71 -6.40 5.84
C TYR A 10 -1.41 -6.12 4.36
N CYS A 11 -1.32 -4.85 3.95
CA CYS A 11 -0.92 -4.50 2.59
C CYS A 11 0.48 -5.01 2.24
N VAL A 12 1.44 -4.90 3.15
CA VAL A 12 2.80 -5.45 2.96
C VAL A 12 2.77 -6.98 2.88
N TYR A 13 1.99 -7.65 3.73
CA TYR A 13 1.77 -9.10 3.67
C TYR A 13 1.23 -9.52 2.30
N LEU A 14 0.20 -8.84 1.79
CA LEU A 14 -0.37 -9.15 0.49
C LEU A 14 0.66 -8.97 -0.64
N MET A 15 1.48 -7.92 -0.61
CA MET A 15 2.54 -7.73 -1.60
C MET A 15 3.60 -8.85 -1.57
N ALA A 16 3.94 -9.35 -0.38
CA ALA A 16 4.99 -10.35 -0.21
C ALA A 16 4.50 -11.79 -0.47
N ALA A 17 3.31 -12.13 0.05
CA ALA A 17 2.81 -13.49 0.16
C ALA A 17 1.65 -13.82 -0.78
N ALA A 18 0.85 -12.83 -1.18
CA ALA A 18 -0.30 -13.03 -2.07
C ALA A 18 -0.45 -11.93 -3.14
N PRO A 19 0.62 -11.59 -3.90
CA PRO A 19 0.59 -10.50 -4.87
C PRO A 19 -0.44 -10.71 -5.99
N GLU A 20 -0.81 -11.97 -6.28
CA GLU A 20 -1.85 -12.34 -7.23
C GLU A 20 -3.25 -11.81 -6.87
N LEU A 21 -3.48 -11.44 -5.60
CA LEU A 21 -4.74 -10.83 -5.15
C LEU A 21 -4.76 -9.31 -5.37
N LEU A 22 -3.62 -8.68 -5.64
CA LEU A 22 -3.48 -7.23 -5.69
C LEU A 22 -3.17 -6.68 -7.08
N LEU A 23 -2.40 -7.39 -7.90
CA LEU A 23 -1.80 -6.82 -9.12
C LEU A 23 -1.83 -7.83 -10.26
N ASP A 24 -2.15 -7.31 -11.45
CA ASP A 24 -2.10 -8.09 -12.68
C ASP A 24 -0.64 -8.41 -13.09
N GLU A 25 0.32 -7.55 -12.70
CA GLU A 25 1.76 -7.74 -12.93
C GLU A 25 2.52 -8.21 -11.68
N VAL A 26 2.39 -9.50 -11.36
CA VAL A 26 3.00 -10.16 -10.19
C VAL A 26 4.55 -10.10 -10.21
N ALA A 27 5.17 -10.19 -11.39
CA ALA A 27 6.64 -10.21 -11.50
C ALA A 27 7.27 -8.84 -11.17
N TRP A 28 6.67 -7.77 -11.69
CA TRP A 28 7.14 -6.41 -11.42
C TRP A 28 6.99 -6.04 -9.94
N SER A 29 5.83 -6.37 -9.34
CA SER A 29 5.55 -6.06 -7.95
C SER A 29 6.47 -6.77 -6.96
N ARG A 30 6.76 -8.06 -7.19
CA ARG A 30 7.73 -8.81 -6.38
C ARG A 30 9.11 -8.17 -6.43
N LYS A 31 9.60 -7.85 -7.63
CA LYS A 31 10.91 -7.21 -7.82
C LYS A 31 10.99 -5.84 -7.13
N LEU A 32 9.91 -5.06 -7.21
CA LEU A 32 9.82 -3.76 -6.53
C LEU A 32 9.84 -3.94 -5.01
N HIS A 33 9.03 -4.85 -4.47
CA HIS A 33 9.00 -5.16 -3.03
C HIS A 33 10.36 -5.60 -2.50
N GLU A 34 11.03 -6.55 -3.17
CA GLU A 34 12.36 -7.03 -2.77
C GLU A 34 13.39 -5.91 -2.76
N THR A 35 13.33 -5.02 -3.76
CA THR A 35 14.26 -3.91 -3.86
C THR A 35 14.01 -2.87 -2.77
N VAL A 36 12.76 -2.46 -2.56
CA VAL A 36 12.40 -1.52 -1.50
C VAL A 36 12.74 -2.10 -0.12
N SER A 37 12.48 -3.38 0.11
CA SER A 37 12.80 -4.05 1.38
C SER A 37 14.30 -4.07 1.66
N ARG A 38 15.12 -4.28 0.62
CA ARG A 38 16.58 -4.22 0.73
C ARG A 38 17.06 -2.80 1.06
N ASP A 39 16.54 -1.79 0.37
CA ASP A 39 16.91 -0.39 0.64
C ASP A 39 16.55 0.01 2.09
N ILE A 40 15.36 -0.38 2.57
CA ILE A 40 14.93 -0.15 3.95
C ILE A 40 15.86 -0.86 4.94
N LYS A 41 16.18 -2.14 4.69
CA LYS A 41 17.07 -2.90 5.58
C LYS A 41 18.45 -2.26 5.69
N CYS A 42 19.06 -1.87 4.57
CA CYS A 42 20.37 -1.20 4.58
C CYS A 42 20.33 0.15 5.30
N ALA A 43 19.21 0.89 5.22
CA ALA A 43 19.04 2.14 5.96
C ALA A 43 18.93 1.91 7.49
N LEU A 44 18.39 0.76 7.92
CA LEU A 44 18.25 0.41 9.33
C LEU A 44 19.55 -0.14 9.95
N GLU A 45 20.42 -0.78 9.16
CA GLU A 45 21.66 -1.42 9.63
C GLU A 45 22.67 -0.46 10.30
N GLY A 46 22.55 0.85 10.09
CA GLY A 46 23.42 1.81 10.76
C GLY A 46 22.76 2.51 11.94
N GLU A 47 21.74 1.92 12.55
CA GLU A 47 21.04 2.40 13.76
C GLU A 47 20.78 3.92 13.75
N PRO A 48 19.85 4.40 12.91
CA PRO A 48 19.53 5.82 12.86
C PRO A 48 19.05 6.30 14.24
N ALA A 49 19.54 7.48 14.65
CA ALA A 49 19.25 8.05 15.96
C ALA A 49 17.75 8.36 16.13
N ASP A 50 17.08 8.75 15.04
CA ASP A 50 15.66 9.07 15.02
C ASP A 50 15.04 8.83 13.61
N VAL A 51 13.77 9.22 13.47
CA VAL A 51 13.01 9.07 12.24
C VAL A 51 13.54 9.97 11.12
N ASP A 52 14.08 11.15 11.45
CA ASP A 52 14.61 12.09 10.46
C ASP A 52 15.94 11.59 9.89
N ALA A 53 16.83 11.08 10.73
CA ALA A 53 18.07 10.42 10.31
C ALA A 53 17.79 9.18 9.45
N LEU A 54 16.76 8.39 9.77
CA LEU A 54 16.33 7.29 8.92
C LEU A 54 15.80 7.79 7.57
N ALA A 55 15.01 8.87 7.58
CA ALA A 55 14.43 9.45 6.38
C ALA A 55 15.51 10.01 5.42
N GLU A 56 16.51 10.72 5.94
CA GLU A 56 17.65 11.21 5.16
C GLU A 56 18.44 10.07 4.52
N ARG A 57 18.73 9.02 5.29
CA ARG A 57 19.42 7.83 4.77
C ARG A 57 18.62 7.12 3.68
N LEU A 58 17.31 6.97 3.85
CA LEU A 58 16.44 6.39 2.83
C LEU A 58 16.45 7.24 1.55
N GLU A 59 16.49 8.57 1.69
CA GLU A 59 16.52 9.50 0.56
C GLU A 59 17.86 9.46 -0.20
N GLU A 60 18.98 9.30 0.51
CA GLU A 60 20.32 9.19 -0.06
C GLU A 60 20.59 7.80 -0.69
N MET A 61 20.27 6.73 0.04
CA MET A 61 20.62 5.36 -0.34
C MET A 61 19.69 4.79 -1.41
N SER A 62 18.42 5.20 -1.43
CA SER A 62 17.46 4.58 -2.34
C SER A 62 17.62 5.07 -3.76
N LYS A 63 17.75 4.12 -4.69
CA LYS A 63 17.75 4.39 -6.13
C LYS A 63 16.34 4.53 -6.70
N HIS A 64 15.31 4.21 -5.92
CA HIS A 64 13.94 4.17 -6.39
C HIS A 64 13.12 5.36 -5.90
N GLU A 65 12.51 6.05 -6.87
CA GLU A 65 11.64 7.20 -6.62
C GLU A 65 10.48 6.89 -5.66
N VAL A 66 10.03 5.65 -5.57
CA VAL A 66 8.96 5.25 -4.64
C VAL A 66 9.36 5.48 -3.18
N VAL A 67 10.62 5.20 -2.81
CA VAL A 67 11.12 5.37 -1.44
C VAL A 67 11.29 6.85 -1.13
N LYS A 68 11.90 7.61 -2.06
CA LYS A 68 12.08 9.06 -1.91
C LYS A 68 10.75 9.80 -1.78
N ARG A 69 9.75 9.41 -2.59
CA ARG A 69 8.38 9.93 -2.47
C ARG A 69 7.76 9.56 -1.13
N GLY A 70 7.95 8.32 -0.67
CA GLY A 70 7.49 7.87 0.64
C GLY A 70 8.06 8.71 1.79
N VAL A 71 9.38 8.96 1.78
CA VAL A 71 10.05 9.85 2.74
C VAL A 71 9.46 11.25 2.71
N ARG A 72 9.31 11.84 1.52
CA ARG A 72 8.76 13.18 1.35
C ARG A 72 7.32 13.29 1.86
N LEU A 73 6.48 12.32 1.54
CA LEU A 73 5.10 12.24 2.02
C LEU A 73 5.05 12.09 3.54
N GLY A 74 5.93 11.28 4.12
CA GLY A 74 6.06 11.14 5.58
C GLY A 74 6.41 12.48 6.25
N LYS A 75 7.41 13.19 5.74
CA LYS A 75 7.80 14.53 6.22
C LYS A 75 6.63 15.53 6.08
N GLN A 76 5.97 15.56 4.93
CA GLN A 76 4.81 16.43 4.70
C GLN A 76 3.65 16.13 5.65
N LEU A 77 3.38 14.86 5.93
CA LEU A 77 2.32 14.45 6.84
C LEU A 77 2.57 14.97 8.27
N MET A 78 3.81 14.92 8.75
CA MET A 78 4.19 15.45 10.07
C MET A 78 4.03 16.97 10.16
N VAL A 79 4.31 17.69 9.08
CA VAL A 79 4.21 19.17 9.03
C VAL A 79 2.75 19.63 8.86
N LEU A 80 1.99 18.98 7.99
CA LEU A 80 0.64 19.41 7.62
C LEU A 80 -0.41 19.01 8.66
N ILE A 81 -0.18 17.93 9.40
CA ILE A 81 -1.09 17.44 10.44
C ILE A 81 -0.29 17.30 11.73
N PRO A 82 -0.23 18.36 12.57
CA PRO A 82 0.53 18.33 13.80
C PRO A 82 -0.04 17.31 14.80
N ASP A 83 -1.37 17.23 14.87
CA ASP A 83 -2.07 16.31 15.77
C ASP A 83 -1.78 14.86 15.41
N GLU A 84 -1.39 14.08 16.42
CA GLU A 84 -1.00 12.68 16.21
C GLU A 84 -2.19 11.78 15.93
N GLU A 85 -3.33 12.01 16.58
CA GLU A 85 -4.52 11.18 16.41
C GLU A 85 -5.10 11.37 15.00
N GLU A 86 -5.27 12.62 14.57
CA GLU A 86 -5.72 12.97 13.22
C GLU A 86 -4.81 12.37 12.14
N ARG A 87 -3.48 12.39 12.37
CA ARG A 87 -2.49 11.82 11.44
C ARG A 87 -2.65 10.31 11.31
N TRP A 88 -2.87 9.60 12.42
CA TRP A 88 -3.11 8.17 12.38
C TRP A 88 -4.47 7.81 11.77
N ASP A 89 -5.48 8.64 11.97
CA ASP A 89 -6.81 8.45 11.38
C ASP A 89 -6.79 8.67 9.87
N LEU A 90 -6.08 9.70 9.39
CA LEU A 90 -5.83 9.88 7.96
C LEU A 90 -5.14 8.65 7.37
N LEU A 91 -4.10 8.14 8.02
CA LEU A 91 -3.40 6.94 7.55
C LEU A 91 -4.32 5.71 7.54
N ALA A 92 -5.19 5.55 8.54
CA ALA A 92 -6.16 4.46 8.55
C ALA A 92 -7.13 4.57 7.37
N SER A 93 -7.70 5.75 7.12
CA SER A 93 -8.56 6.01 5.96
C SER A 93 -7.84 5.78 4.64
N PHE A 94 -6.59 6.21 4.52
CA PHE A 94 -5.77 5.99 3.35
C PHE A 94 -5.60 4.50 3.05
N TRP A 95 -5.20 3.68 4.03
CA TRP A 95 -5.04 2.24 3.82
C TRP A 95 -6.36 1.53 3.48
N CYS A 96 -7.48 1.95 4.09
CA CYS A 96 -8.81 1.47 3.71
C CYS A 96 -9.11 1.76 2.23
N GLN A 97 -8.83 2.98 1.76
CA GLN A 97 -9.01 3.36 0.35
C GLN A 97 -8.12 2.54 -0.58
N ILE A 98 -6.86 2.30 -0.20
CA ILE A 98 -5.94 1.45 -0.98
C ILE A 98 -6.49 0.02 -1.10
N LEU A 99 -7.01 -0.56 -0.02
CA LEU A 99 -7.62 -1.89 -0.07
C LEU A 99 -8.89 -1.93 -0.93
N LEU A 100 -9.77 -0.93 -0.79
CA LEU A 100 -10.97 -0.80 -1.62
C LEU A 100 -10.63 -0.61 -3.10
N TYR A 101 -9.57 0.13 -3.41
CA TYR A 101 -9.08 0.33 -4.77
C TYR A 101 -8.44 -0.95 -5.34
N ALA A 102 -7.68 -1.68 -4.53
CA ALA A 102 -6.95 -2.85 -5.00
C ALA A 102 -7.84 -4.11 -5.11
N ALA A 103 -8.93 -4.18 -4.34
CA ALA A 103 -9.80 -5.34 -4.29
C ALA A 103 -10.48 -5.69 -5.63
N PRO A 104 -11.01 -4.74 -6.43
CA PRO A 104 -11.45 -5.02 -7.79
C PRO A 104 -10.29 -5.58 -8.62
N SER A 105 -10.47 -6.80 -9.11
CA SER A 105 -9.44 -7.58 -9.79
C SER A 105 -10.10 -8.55 -10.77
N ASP A 106 -9.52 -8.64 -11.97
CA ASP A 106 -9.93 -9.60 -12.99
C ASP A 106 -9.37 -11.01 -12.71
N ASN A 107 -8.50 -11.15 -11.71
CA ASN A 107 -7.89 -12.41 -11.32
C ASN A 107 -8.83 -13.26 -10.44
N LEU A 108 -9.97 -13.64 -11.01
CA LEU A 108 -10.99 -14.49 -10.38
C LEU A 108 -10.42 -15.82 -9.87
N LYS A 109 -9.38 -16.35 -10.52
CA LYS A 109 -8.72 -17.60 -10.12
C LYS A 109 -7.99 -17.45 -8.79
N ALA A 110 -7.30 -16.33 -8.56
CA ALA A 110 -6.62 -16.06 -7.30
C ALA A 110 -7.62 -15.91 -6.15
N HIS A 111 -8.69 -15.14 -6.34
CA HIS A 111 -9.74 -14.99 -5.32
C HIS A 111 -10.45 -16.33 -5.02
N LYS A 112 -10.76 -17.15 -6.03
CA LYS A 112 -11.31 -18.50 -5.83
C LYS A 112 -10.37 -19.40 -5.03
N LYS A 113 -9.06 -19.35 -5.28
CA LYS A 113 -8.06 -20.12 -4.53
C LYS A 113 -7.97 -19.67 -3.08
N ALA A 114 -8.03 -18.36 -2.82
CA ALA A 114 -8.03 -17.80 -1.47
C ALA A 114 -9.25 -18.24 -0.66
N ILE A 115 -10.45 -18.25 -1.26
CA ILE A 115 -11.68 -18.75 -0.60
C ILE A 115 -11.52 -20.21 -0.13
N ALA A 116 -10.85 -21.05 -0.93
CA ALA A 116 -10.69 -22.47 -0.62
C ALA A 116 -9.69 -22.78 0.52
N HIS A 117 -8.82 -21.82 0.90
CA HIS A 117 -7.71 -22.07 1.86
C HIS A 117 -7.80 -21.24 3.15
N GLY A 118 -8.96 -20.61 3.41
CA GLY A 118 -9.12 -19.64 4.49
C GLY A 118 -9.22 -18.24 3.89
N THR A 119 -10.43 -17.68 3.94
CA THR A 119 -10.79 -16.47 3.20
C THR A 119 -9.94 -15.27 3.62
N GLU A 120 -9.33 -14.58 2.64
CA GLU A 120 -8.58 -13.35 2.86
C GLU A 120 -9.51 -12.13 2.96
N LEU A 121 -9.17 -11.14 3.79
CA LEU A 121 -9.96 -9.89 3.93
C LEU A 121 -10.18 -9.20 2.58
N VAL A 122 -9.14 -9.07 1.76
CA VAL A 122 -9.24 -8.46 0.42
C VAL A 122 -10.21 -9.23 -0.49
N THR A 123 -10.36 -10.53 -0.29
CA THR A 123 -11.29 -11.36 -1.06
C THR A 123 -12.74 -11.15 -0.61
N LEU A 124 -12.98 -10.91 0.68
CA LEU A 124 -14.30 -10.49 1.16
C LEU A 124 -14.70 -9.12 0.60
N ILE A 125 -13.77 -8.17 0.60
CA ILE A 125 -13.99 -6.84 0.01
C ILE A 125 -14.31 -6.96 -1.48
N TRP A 126 -13.52 -7.73 -2.22
CA TRP A 126 -13.76 -8.01 -3.64
C TRP A 126 -15.17 -8.60 -3.90
N ALA A 127 -15.60 -9.57 -3.08
CA ALA A 127 -16.92 -10.18 -3.23
C ALA A 127 -18.06 -9.17 -3.00
N LEU A 128 -17.93 -8.31 -1.98
CA LEU A 128 -18.89 -7.24 -1.70
C LEU A 128 -18.97 -6.21 -2.84
N LEU A 129 -17.81 -5.78 -3.35
CA LEU A 129 -17.73 -4.84 -4.48
C LEU A 129 -18.32 -5.44 -5.75
N THR A 130 -18.02 -6.71 -6.05
CA THR A 130 -18.59 -7.45 -7.18
C THR A 130 -20.11 -7.55 -7.09
N HIS A 131 -20.64 -7.86 -5.89
CA HIS A 131 -22.08 -7.88 -5.65
C HIS A 131 -22.72 -6.49 -5.86
N ALA A 132 -22.01 -5.42 -5.54
CA ALA A 132 -22.43 -4.04 -5.81
C ALA A 132 -22.23 -3.59 -7.28
N GLY A 133 -21.76 -4.47 -8.16
CA GLY A 133 -21.48 -4.17 -9.58
C GLY A 133 -20.15 -3.47 -9.85
N ILE A 134 -19.29 -3.32 -8.83
CA ILE A 134 -17.96 -2.71 -8.93
C ILE A 134 -16.94 -3.82 -9.17
N VAL A 135 -16.71 -4.15 -10.45
CA VAL A 135 -15.86 -5.27 -10.86
C VAL A 135 -14.47 -4.85 -11.33
N THR A 136 -14.32 -3.60 -11.77
CA THR A 136 -13.05 -3.05 -12.27
C THR A 136 -12.60 -1.85 -11.43
N ARG A 137 -11.30 -1.56 -11.47
CA ARG A 137 -10.75 -0.36 -10.83
C ARG A 137 -11.18 0.88 -11.61
N PRO A 138 -11.41 2.02 -10.93
CA PRO A 138 -11.63 3.28 -11.61
C PRO A 138 -10.45 3.58 -12.55
N SER A 139 -10.72 3.72 -13.85
CA SER A 139 -9.71 4.14 -14.81
C SER A 139 -9.28 5.57 -14.51
N THR A 140 -7.97 5.82 -14.47
CA THR A 140 -7.41 7.16 -14.29
C THR A 140 -7.82 8.15 -15.38
N SER A 141 -8.41 7.67 -16.49
CA SER A 141 -8.97 8.49 -17.57
C SER A 141 -10.19 9.34 -17.17
N ASN A 142 -10.95 8.96 -16.14
CA ASN A 142 -12.17 9.69 -15.76
C ASN A 142 -11.93 10.85 -14.79
N ALA A 143 -10.71 11.00 -14.25
CA ALA A 143 -10.36 12.14 -13.40
C ALA A 143 -10.10 13.43 -14.21
N ALA A 144 -9.83 13.32 -15.51
CA ALA A 144 -9.59 14.47 -16.39
C ALA A 144 -10.88 15.09 -16.97
N SER A 145 -12.04 14.40 -16.88
CA SER A 145 -13.32 14.85 -17.48
C SER A 145 -14.32 15.44 -16.48
N LEU A 146 -14.00 15.44 -15.18
CA LEU A 146 -14.84 16.02 -14.12
C LEU A 146 -14.33 17.39 -13.63
N GLY A 147 -13.34 17.97 -14.31
CA GLY A 147 -12.71 19.25 -13.97
C GLY A 147 -12.73 20.30 -15.08
N ALA A 148 -13.72 20.26 -15.98
CA ALA A 148 -13.96 21.29 -16.99
C ALA A 148 -15.40 21.82 -16.90
#